data_AF-A0AA88W3U3-F1
#
_entry.id   AF-A0AA88W3U3-F1
#
_cell.length_a   1.000
_cell.length_b   1.000
_cell.length_c   1.000
_cell.angle_alpha   90.00
_cell.angle_beta   90.00
_cell.angle_gamma   90.00
#
_symmetry.space_group_name_H-M   'P 1'
#
loop_
_entity.id
_entity.type
_entity.pdbx_description
1 polymer ?
#
loop_
_entity_poly.entity_id
_entity_poly.type
_entity_poly.pdbx_seq_one_letter_code
_entity_poly.pdbx_strand_id
1 'polypeptide(L)'
;MQSFGSQEWDTGFALQALLASDLTSEIAPTLMKGHDFIQKSQVKDNPSGDFKRMHRHISKGSWTFSDQDHGWQVSDCTAEALKCCLLFSMMPAEIVGRKMEPARLYDAVNVLLSLQSKNGGLAAWEPAGSAEWLEVSPMTI
;
A
#
# COMPACT_ATOMS: atom_id res chain seq x y z
N MET A 1 -13.84 -4.77 19.35
CA MET A 1 -12.37 -4.79 19.48
C MET A 1 -11.80 -4.42 18.13
N GLN A 2 -11.16 -3.26 18.00
CA GLN A 2 -10.49 -2.86 16.76
C GLN A 2 -9.08 -3.46 16.79
N SER A 3 -8.71 -4.25 15.77
CA SER A 3 -7.42 -4.95 15.73
C SER A 3 -6.27 -3.98 15.47
N PHE A 4 -6.37 -3.19 14.41
CA PHE A 4 -5.51 -2.07 14.05
C PHE A 4 -6.34 -1.01 13.30
N GLY A 5 -5.76 0.17 13.07
CA GLY A 5 -6.41 1.25 12.32
C GLY A 5 -6.43 1.00 10.81
N SER A 6 -7.16 1.85 10.08
CA SER A 6 -7.28 1.87 8.62
C SER A 6 -6.65 3.14 8.03
N GLN A 7 -5.64 3.71 8.69
CA GLN A 7 -5.21 5.08 8.43
C GLN A 7 -4.67 5.25 7.01
N GLU A 8 -3.85 4.31 6.53
CA GLU A 8 -3.35 4.30 5.15
C GLU A 8 -4.50 4.12 4.16
N TRP A 9 -5.35 3.12 4.38
CA TRP A 9 -6.46 2.80 3.49
C TRP A 9 -7.42 3.99 3.33
N ASP A 10 -7.88 4.54 4.45
CA ASP A 10 -8.80 5.67 4.48
C ASP A 10 -8.16 6.92 3.87
N THR A 11 -6.87 7.16 4.14
CA THR A 11 -6.16 8.31 3.56
C THR A 11 -6.00 8.16 2.05
N GLY A 12 -5.65 6.96 1.56
CA GLY A 12 -5.52 6.66 0.14
C GLY A 12 -6.82 6.94 -0.63
N PHE A 13 -7.95 6.42 -0.14
CA PHE A 13 -9.25 6.67 -0.76
C PHE A 13 -9.71 8.13 -0.60
N ALA A 14 -9.53 8.74 0.57
CA ALA A 14 -9.93 10.12 0.79
C ALA A 14 -9.18 11.09 -0.14
N LEU A 15 -7.88 10.90 -0.36
CA LEU A 15 -7.11 11.75 -1.25
C LEU A 15 -7.55 11.60 -2.71
N GLN A 16 -7.84 10.39 -3.17
CA GLN A 16 -8.39 10.18 -4.50
C GLN A 16 -9.76 10.84 -4.67
N ALA A 17 -10.64 10.74 -3.67
CA ALA A 17 -11.95 11.39 -3.71
C ALA A 17 -11.82 12.92 -3.68
N LEU A 18 -10.93 13.47 -2.87
CA LEU A 18 -10.65 14.90 -2.79
C LEU A 18 -10.09 15.43 -4.11
N LEU A 19 -9.17 14.70 -4.76
CA LEU A 19 -8.68 15.06 -6.09
C LEU A 19 -9.79 15.03 -7.14
N ALA A 20 -10.70 14.05 -7.06
CA ALA A 20 -11.84 13.95 -7.97
C ALA A 20 -12.91 15.04 -7.77
N SER A 21 -12.88 15.77 -6.65
CA SER A 21 -13.85 16.84 -6.36
C SER A 21 -13.62 18.14 -7.15
N ASP A 22 -12.45 18.30 -7.76
CA ASP A 22 -12.01 19.54 -8.44
C ASP A 22 -11.91 20.78 -7.53
N LEU A 23 -11.89 20.58 -6.20
CA LEU A 23 -11.78 21.66 -5.19
C LEU A 23 -10.33 21.94 -4.77
N THR A 24 -9.33 21.54 -5.57
CA THR A 24 -7.90 21.57 -5.21
C THR A 24 -7.43 22.93 -4.66
N SER A 25 -7.93 24.05 -5.19
CA SER A 25 -7.59 25.40 -4.73
C SER A 25 -8.03 25.70 -3.30
N GLU A 26 -9.04 25.00 -2.78
CA GLU A 26 -9.57 25.20 -1.43
C GLU A 26 -8.92 24.26 -0.40
N ILE A 27 -8.41 23.12 -0.86
CA ILE A 27 -7.93 22.02 0.01
C ILE A 27 -6.42 21.73 -0.13
N ALA A 28 -5.66 22.61 -0.77
CA ALA A 28 -4.22 22.42 -0.99
C ALA A 28 -3.44 22.00 0.29
N PRO A 29 -3.64 22.64 1.47
CA PRO A 29 -2.96 22.22 2.70
C PRO A 29 -3.32 20.78 3.14
N THR A 30 -4.54 20.34 2.88
CA THR A 30 -5.01 18.97 3.18
C THR A 30 -4.34 17.97 2.23
N LEU A 31 -4.29 18.27 0.93
CA LEU A 31 -3.64 17.42 -0.07
C LEU A 31 -2.13 17.28 0.22
N MET A 32 -1.46 18.37 0.56
CA MET A 32 -0.03 18.35 0.92
C MET A 32 0.24 17.46 2.13
N LYS A 33 -0.56 17.59 3.20
CA LYS A 33 -0.42 16.75 4.41
C LYS A 33 -0.74 15.28 4.13
N GLY A 34 -1.76 15.00 3.33
CA GLY A 34 -2.10 13.64 2.95
C GLY A 34 -1.01 12.98 2.10
N HIS A 35 -0.46 13.71 1.13
CA HIS A 35 0.66 13.22 0.33
C HIS A 35 1.91 12.96 1.19
N ASP A 36 2.23 13.85 2.12
CA ASP A 36 3.32 13.66 3.09
C ASP A 36 3.09 12.41 3.98
N PHE A 37 1.84 12.19 4.42
CA PHE A 37 1.47 10.99 5.17
C PHE A 37 1.69 9.72 4.34
N ILE A 38 1.15 9.66 3.11
CA ILE A 38 1.34 8.49 2.22
C ILE A 38 2.84 8.23 2.01
N GLN A 39 3.65 9.27 1.75
CA GLN A 39 5.09 9.09 1.57
C GLN A 39 5.80 8.56 2.83
N LYS A 40 5.39 8.97 4.02
CA LYS A 40 5.98 8.52 5.29
C LYS A 40 5.51 7.12 5.70
N SER A 41 4.32 6.72 5.27
CA SER A 41 3.71 5.43 5.60
C SER A 41 4.22 4.25 4.77
N GLN A 42 4.98 4.50 3.69
CA GLN A 42 5.57 3.41 2.91
C GLN A 42 6.60 2.63 3.75
N VAL A 43 6.51 1.31 3.72
CA VAL A 43 7.47 0.40 4.36
C VAL A 43 8.83 0.49 3.68
N LYS A 44 9.88 0.79 4.45
CA LYS A 44 11.24 1.06 3.94
C LYS A 44 12.12 -0.18 3.84
N ASP A 45 11.83 -1.18 4.67
CA ASP A 45 12.67 -2.36 4.84
C ASP A 45 11.80 -3.63 4.87
N ASN A 46 12.38 -4.75 4.46
CA ASN A 46 11.78 -6.06 4.69
C ASN A 46 11.85 -6.40 6.20
N PRO A 47 11.04 -7.36 6.70
CA PRO A 47 11.13 -7.79 8.08
C PRO A 47 12.55 -8.30 8.40
N SER A 48 12.99 -8.08 9.64
CA SER A 48 14.33 -8.44 10.07
C SER A 48 14.57 -9.96 10.05
N GLY A 49 15.84 -10.35 9.95
CA GLY A 49 16.24 -11.77 9.91
C GLY A 49 15.83 -12.48 8.62
N ASP A 50 15.70 -13.80 8.69
CA ASP A 50 15.24 -14.62 7.57
C ASP A 50 13.71 -14.66 7.51
N PHE A 51 13.12 -13.57 7.04
CA PHE A 51 11.68 -13.39 6.99
C PHE A 51 10.96 -14.43 6.11
N LYS A 52 11.65 -14.99 5.11
CA LYS A 52 11.10 -16.07 4.27
C LYS A 52 10.93 -17.35 5.07
N ARG A 53 11.89 -17.71 5.93
CA ARG A 53 11.75 -18.85 6.87
C ARG A 53 10.66 -18.63 7.91
N MET A 54 10.27 -17.38 8.14
CA MET A 54 9.15 -16.99 9.01
C MET A 54 7.83 -16.82 8.24
N HIS A 55 7.73 -17.34 7.01
CA HIS A 55 6.53 -17.27 6.17
C HIS A 55 6.03 -15.84 5.90
N ARG A 56 6.94 -14.86 5.84
CA ARG A 56 6.62 -13.49 5.42
C ARG A 56 6.99 -13.29 3.96
N HIS A 57 6.17 -12.51 3.27
CA HIS A 57 6.48 -12.00 1.93
C HIS A 57 7.35 -10.74 2.00
N ILE A 58 7.89 -10.29 0.85
CA ILE A 58 8.59 -9.01 0.78
C ILE A 58 7.64 -7.85 1.13
N SER A 59 8.12 -6.86 1.87
CA SER A 59 7.34 -5.68 2.27
C SER A 59 8.05 -4.36 1.95
N LYS A 60 9.34 -4.38 1.61
CA LYS A 60 10.02 -3.14 1.20
C LYS A 60 9.32 -2.53 -0.02
N GLY A 61 8.89 -1.28 0.11
CA GLY A 61 8.19 -0.54 -0.92
C GLY A 61 6.67 -0.59 -0.83
N SER A 62 6.09 -1.41 0.04
CA SER A 62 4.64 -1.56 0.16
C SER A 62 3.99 -0.47 1.01
N TRP A 63 2.67 -0.42 0.95
CA TRP A 63 1.83 0.17 1.99
C TRP A 63 1.05 -0.93 2.72
N THR A 64 0.80 -0.71 4.01
CA THR A 64 -0.02 -1.59 4.84
C THR A 64 -1.41 -0.99 4.97
N PHE A 65 -2.37 -1.71 5.53
CA PHE A 65 -3.71 -1.17 5.78
C PHE A 65 -3.73 0.02 6.78
N SER A 66 -2.73 0.12 7.67
CA SER A 66 -2.73 1.05 8.80
C SER A 66 -1.62 2.10 8.69
N ASP A 67 -0.39 1.73 8.97
CA ASP A 67 0.80 2.59 9.01
C ASP A 67 2.07 1.78 8.73
N GLN A 68 3.21 2.47 8.68
CA GLN A 68 4.51 1.84 8.38
C GLN A 68 4.91 0.78 9.44
N ASP A 69 4.58 0.99 10.71
CA ASP A 69 5.04 0.16 11.83
C ASP A 69 4.33 -1.20 11.88
N HIS A 70 3.11 -1.28 11.34
CA HIS A 70 2.45 -2.56 11.07
C HIS A 70 3.31 -3.46 10.17
N GLY A 71 4.01 -2.89 9.18
CA GLY A 71 4.98 -3.58 8.34
C GLY A 71 4.46 -4.78 7.53
N TRP A 72 3.15 -5.02 7.52
CA TRP A 72 2.53 -6.11 6.77
C TRP A 72 1.94 -5.58 5.47
N GLN A 73 2.65 -5.86 4.37
CA GLN A 73 2.28 -5.42 3.03
C GLN A 73 0.86 -5.88 2.66
N VAL A 74 0.10 -5.05 1.96
CA VAL A 74 -1.17 -5.47 1.34
C VAL A 74 -1.21 -4.98 -0.11
N SER A 75 -1.61 -5.84 -1.03
CA SER A 75 -1.56 -5.57 -2.47
C SER A 75 -2.43 -4.38 -2.89
N ASP A 76 -3.68 -4.32 -2.42
CA ASP A 76 -4.61 -3.24 -2.73
C ASP A 76 -4.18 -1.91 -2.08
N CYS A 77 -3.79 -1.92 -0.81
CA CYS A 77 -3.26 -0.75 -0.10
C CYS A 77 -2.03 -0.20 -0.86
N THR A 78 -1.11 -1.08 -1.25
CA THR A 78 0.07 -0.71 -2.06
C THR A 78 -0.32 -0.11 -3.40
N ALA A 79 -1.32 -0.66 -4.08
CA ALA A 79 -1.79 -0.15 -5.36
C ALA A 79 -2.45 1.23 -5.22
N GLU A 80 -3.30 1.43 -4.21
CA GLU A 80 -4.02 2.69 -3.99
C GLU A 80 -3.08 3.82 -3.54
N ALA A 81 -2.12 3.56 -2.64
CA ALA A 81 -1.09 4.54 -2.31
C ALA A 81 -0.15 4.84 -3.47
N LEU A 82 0.27 3.83 -4.23
CA LEU A 82 1.08 4.04 -5.44
C LEU A 82 0.35 4.95 -6.43
N LYS A 83 -0.95 4.71 -6.65
CA LYS A 83 -1.80 5.54 -7.49
C LYS A 83 -1.88 6.99 -6.97
N CYS A 84 -2.06 7.19 -5.67
CA CYS A 84 -1.99 8.52 -5.06
C CYS A 84 -0.66 9.21 -5.37
N CYS A 85 0.48 8.56 -5.11
CA CYS A 85 1.80 9.11 -5.38
C CYS A 85 1.98 9.49 -6.87
N LEU A 86 1.47 8.67 -7.79
CA LEU A 86 1.51 8.96 -9.22
C LEU A 86 0.64 10.16 -9.59
N LEU A 87 -0.59 10.26 -9.05
CA LEU A 87 -1.47 11.41 -9.26
C LEU A 87 -0.83 12.71 -8.76
N PHE A 88 -0.32 12.71 -7.53
CA PHE A 88 0.37 13.87 -6.95
C PHE A 88 1.65 14.24 -7.72
N SER A 89 2.33 13.27 -8.34
CA SER A 89 3.52 13.54 -9.16
C SER A 89 3.22 14.39 -10.41
N MET A 90 1.96 14.48 -10.84
CA MET A 90 1.54 15.30 -11.99
C MET A 90 1.13 16.73 -11.58
N MET A 91 1.12 17.04 -10.29
CA MET A 91 0.67 18.33 -9.76
C MET A 91 1.86 19.25 -9.38
N PRO A 92 1.65 20.57 -9.27
CA PRO A 92 2.66 21.51 -8.79
C PRO A 92 3.10 21.22 -7.35
N ALA A 93 4.40 21.25 -7.09
CA ALA A 93 4.97 20.92 -5.78
C ALA A 93 4.58 21.92 -4.68
N GLU A 94 4.20 23.14 -5.07
CA GLU A 94 3.69 24.18 -4.18
C GLU A 94 2.33 23.81 -3.58
N ILE A 95 1.56 22.96 -4.26
CA ILE A 95 0.24 22.49 -3.83
C ILE A 95 0.35 21.20 -3.03
N VAL A 96 1.16 20.24 -3.50
CA VAL A 96 1.14 18.86 -2.99
C VAL A 96 2.45 18.44 -2.33
N GLY A 97 3.43 19.32 -2.25
CA GLY A 97 4.76 19.02 -1.73
C GLY A 97 5.66 18.29 -2.73
N ARG A 98 6.80 17.81 -2.25
CA ARG A 98 7.80 17.14 -3.09
C ARG A 98 7.27 15.80 -3.58
N LYS A 99 7.63 15.44 -4.82
CA LYS A 99 7.33 14.14 -5.41
C LYS A 99 8.13 13.05 -4.71
N MET A 100 7.58 11.85 -4.69
CA MET A 100 8.27 10.66 -4.21
C MET A 100 9.41 10.28 -5.16
N GLU A 101 10.54 9.84 -4.60
CA GLU A 101 11.69 9.39 -5.39
C GLU A 101 11.33 8.19 -6.27
N PRO A 102 11.70 8.16 -7.57
CA PRO A 102 11.33 7.07 -8.48
C PRO A 102 11.72 5.67 -7.99
N ALA A 103 12.88 5.55 -7.34
CA ALA A 103 13.33 4.28 -6.77
C ALA A 103 12.32 3.67 -5.79
N ARG A 104 11.65 4.50 -4.99
CA ARG A 104 10.64 4.05 -4.03
C ARG A 104 9.34 3.62 -4.72
N LEU A 105 9.02 4.20 -5.88
CA LEU A 105 7.89 3.77 -6.72
C LEU A 105 8.20 2.41 -7.37
N TYR A 106 9.44 2.18 -7.80
CA TYR A 106 9.87 0.88 -8.32
C TYR A 106 9.81 -0.21 -7.25
N ASP A 107 10.18 0.09 -6.00
CA ASP A 107 10.02 -0.85 -4.89
C ASP A 107 8.55 -1.26 -4.71
N ALA A 108 7.59 -0.33 -4.81
CA ALA A 108 6.16 -0.64 -4.75
C ALA A 108 5.69 -1.52 -5.93
N VAL A 109 6.15 -1.22 -7.15
CA VAL A 109 5.88 -2.04 -8.34
C VAL A 109 6.44 -3.45 -8.18
N ASN A 110 7.63 -3.61 -7.60
CA ASN A 110 8.22 -4.92 -7.33
C ASN A 110 7.36 -5.74 -6.37
N VAL A 111 6.78 -5.12 -5.33
CA VAL A 111 5.83 -5.79 -4.43
C VAL A 111 4.61 -6.29 -5.21
N LEU A 112 3.95 -5.42 -5.98
CA LEU A 112 2.75 -5.78 -6.75
C LEU A 112 3.02 -6.92 -7.74
N LEU A 113 4.12 -6.84 -8.51
CA LEU A 113 4.49 -7.87 -9.46
C LEU A 113 4.84 -9.20 -8.78
N SER A 114 5.42 -9.16 -7.57
CA SER A 114 5.73 -10.37 -6.81
C SER A 114 4.51 -11.12 -6.27
N LEU A 115 3.33 -10.47 -6.23
CA LEU A 115 2.07 -11.02 -5.71
C LEU A 115 1.18 -11.63 -6.80
N GLN A 116 1.54 -11.44 -8.07
CA GLN A 116 0.75 -11.95 -9.18
C GLN A 116 0.78 -13.49 -9.22
N SER A 117 -0.42 -14.07 -9.19
CA SER A 117 -0.63 -15.52 -9.29
C SER A 117 -0.66 -15.97 -10.76
N LYS A 118 -0.54 -17.28 -11.01
CA LYS A 118 -0.53 -17.86 -12.37
C LYS A 118 -1.77 -17.53 -13.21
N ASN A 119 -2.90 -17.28 -12.54
CA ASN A 119 -4.16 -16.88 -13.17
C ASN A 119 -4.23 -15.36 -13.48
N GLY A 120 -3.18 -14.60 -13.18
CA GLY A 120 -3.11 -13.14 -13.35
C GLY A 120 -3.70 -12.33 -12.20
N GLY A 121 -4.40 -12.96 -11.25
CA GLY A 121 -4.96 -12.30 -10.07
C GLY A 121 -3.91 -12.01 -8.99
N LEU A 122 -4.23 -11.09 -8.09
CA LEU A 122 -3.42 -10.74 -6.93
C LEU A 122 -4.24 -11.01 -5.66
N ALA A 123 -3.63 -11.68 -4.69
CA ALA A 123 -4.18 -11.84 -3.35
C ALA A 123 -3.68 -10.71 -2.43
N ALA A 124 -4.28 -10.58 -1.24
CA ALA A 124 -4.01 -9.47 -0.33
C ALA A 124 -2.57 -9.46 0.20
N TRP A 125 -2.15 -10.52 0.90
CA TRP A 125 -0.89 -10.52 1.66
C TRP A 125 0.23 -11.39 1.10
N GLU A 126 -0.09 -12.39 0.29
CA GLU A 126 0.88 -13.32 -0.29
C GLU A 126 0.33 -13.95 -1.57
N PRO A 127 1.18 -14.45 -2.48
CA PRO A 127 0.70 -15.17 -3.66
C PRO A 127 -0.18 -16.36 -3.27
N ALA A 128 -1.29 -16.56 -3.98
CA ALA A 128 -2.18 -17.69 -3.74
C ALA A 128 -1.48 -19.00 -4.12
N GLY A 129 -0.93 -19.70 -3.11
CA GLY A 129 -0.20 -20.95 -3.26
C GLY A 129 -0.91 -22.18 -2.70
N SER A 130 -2.01 -21.98 -1.98
CA SER A 130 -2.82 -23.04 -1.38
C SER A 130 -3.70 -23.74 -2.43
N ALA A 131 -4.02 -25.00 -2.16
CA ALA A 131 -4.96 -25.77 -2.97
C ALA A 131 -6.40 -25.53 -2.49
N GLU A 132 -7.36 -25.48 -3.41
CA GLU A 132 -8.77 -25.22 -3.13
C GLU A 132 -9.38 -26.19 -2.12
N TRP A 133 -8.88 -27.42 -2.02
CA TRP A 133 -9.40 -28.41 -1.08
C TRP A 133 -9.16 -28.02 0.40
N LEU A 134 -8.24 -27.08 0.67
CA LEU A 134 -8.03 -26.57 2.03
C LEU A 134 -9.28 -25.85 2.57
N GLU A 135 -10.10 -25.26 1.69
CA GLU A 135 -11.38 -24.62 2.08
C GLU A 135 -12.45 -25.63 2.50
N VAL A 136 -12.34 -26.90 2.08
CA VAL A 136 -13.31 -27.97 2.41
C VAL A 136 -12.77 -28.96 3.44
N SER A 137 -11.53 -28.79 3.90
CA SER A 137 -10.98 -29.62 4.96
C SER A 137 -11.75 -29.35 6.26
N PRO A 138 -12.37 -30.36 6.89
CA PRO A 138 -12.96 -30.16 8.20
C PRO A 138 -11.85 -29.74 9.17
N MET A 139 -11.97 -28.54 9.74
CA MET A 139 -11.16 -28.10 10.88
C MET A 139 -11.51 -29.00 12.07
N THR A 140 -10.94 -30.20 12.11
CA THR A 140 -10.94 -31.02 13.32
C THR A 140 -9.84 -30.43 14.21
N ILE A 141 -10.24 -29.55 15.13
CA ILE A 141 -9.41 -29.11 16.26
C ILE A 141 -9.58 -30.12 17.39
#